data_AF-A0A1Q7DJV1-F1
#
_entry.id   AF-A0A1Q7DJV1-F1
#
_cell.length_a   1.000
_cell.length_b   1.000
_cell.length_c   1.000
_cell.angle_alpha   90.00
_cell.angle_beta   90.00
_cell.angle_gamma   90.00
#
_symmetry.space_group_name_H-M   'P 1'
#
loop_
_entity.id
_entity.type
_entity.pdbx_description
1 polymer ?
#
loop_
_entity_poly.entity_id
_entity_poly.type
_entity_poly.pdbx_seq_one_letter_code
_entity_poly.pdbx_strand_id
1 'polypeptide(L)' 'MPPEADLKALKNRLAPRLLAIDGVTGLGTPGGVLVVYLENDSAALRREVDAALRAEGVPETHVVVTEGFKAQ' A
#
# COMPACT_ATOMS: atom_id res chain seq x y z
N MET A 1 -8.39 10.58 11.91
CA MET A 1 -8.09 10.23 10.51
C MET A 1 -7.20 11.32 9.95
N PRO A 2 -6.09 11.01 9.27
CA PRO A 2 -5.28 12.03 8.61
C PRO A 2 -6.11 12.77 7.55
N PRO A 3 -5.84 14.06 7.30
CA PRO A 3 -6.44 14.81 6.19
C PRO A 3 -6.23 14.10 4.85
N GLU A 4 -7.22 14.13 3.95
CA GLU A 4 -7.11 13.51 2.61
C GLU A 4 -5.90 14.01 1.81
N ALA A 5 -5.49 15.27 2.01
CA ALA A 5 -4.30 15.86 1.41
C ALA A 5 -3.01 15.16 1.84
N ASP A 6 -2.88 14.82 3.12
CA ASP A 6 -1.72 14.11 3.67
C ASP A 6 -1.65 12.68 3.16
N LEU A 7 -2.81 12.03 2.97
CA LEU A 7 -2.88 10.67 2.47
C LEU A 7 -2.49 10.56 0.98
N LYS A 8 -2.89 11.55 0.17
CA LYS A 8 -2.48 11.63 -1.25
C LYS A 8 -0.98 11.91 -1.38
N ALA A 9 -0.44 12.80 -0.55
CA ALA A 9 0.99 13.07 -0.48
C ALA A 9 1.77 11.82 -0.05
N LEU A 10 1.27 11.11 0.96
CA LEU A 10 1.83 9.84 1.43
C LEU A 10 1.84 8.79 0.31
N LYS A 11 0.71 8.58 -0.38
CA LYS A 11 0.64 7.66 -1.52
C LYS A 11 1.68 8.00 -2.58
N ASN A 12 1.77 9.27 -2.98
CA ASN A 12 2.71 9.69 -4.02
C ASN A 12 4.17 9.50 -3.61
N ARG A 13 4.49 9.69 -2.31
CA ARG A 13 5.83 9.43 -1.77
C ARG A 13 6.18 7.94 -1.80
N LEU A 14 5.25 7.08 -1.43
CA LEU A 14 5.47 5.63 -1.31
C LEU A 14 5.39 4.91 -2.66
N ALA A 15 4.67 5.48 -3.63
CA ALA A 15 4.39 4.81 -4.90
C ALA A 15 5.63 4.30 -5.65
N PRO A 16 6.71 5.07 -5.84
CA PRO A 16 7.89 4.58 -6.55
C PRO A 16 8.52 3.35 -5.90
N ARG A 17 8.50 3.28 -4.56
CA ARG A 17 9.13 2.20 -3.80
C ARG A 17 8.24 0.97 -3.72
N LEU A 18 6.95 1.15 -3.46
CA LEU A 18 6.01 0.04 -3.35
C LEU A 18 5.72 -0.59 -4.72
N LEU A 19 5.61 0.20 -5.80
CA LEU A 19 5.42 -0.32 -7.15
C LEU A 19 6.68 -1.00 -7.73
N ALA A 20 7.84 -0.85 -7.07
CA ALA A 20 9.05 -1.57 -7.44
C ALA A 20 9.14 -2.97 -6.81
N ILE A 21 8.23 -3.32 -5.88
CA ILE A 21 8.14 -4.65 -5.29
C ILE A 21 7.41 -5.56 -6.28
N ASP A 22 8.05 -6.65 -6.67
CA ASP A 22 7.46 -7.62 -7.58
C ASP A 22 6.19 -8.24 -6.98
N GLY A 23 5.10 -8.23 -7.72
CA GLY A 23 3.77 -8.62 -7.23
C GLY A 23 2.95 -7.48 -6.58
N VAL A 24 3.44 -6.25 -6.44
CA VAL A 24 2.56 -5.09 -6.15
C VAL A 24 1.97 -4.57 -7.45
N THR A 25 0.65 -4.58 -7.56
CA THR A 25 -0.06 -4.19 -8.79
C THR A 25 -0.59 -2.76 -8.76
N GLY A 26 -0.72 -2.16 -7.57
CA GLY A 26 -1.24 -0.81 -7.46
C GLY A 26 -1.33 -0.26 -6.05
N LEU A 27 -1.69 1.03 -5.97
CA LEU A 27 -1.87 1.76 -4.73
C LEU A 27 -3.13 2.62 -4.80
N GLY A 28 -3.97 2.51 -3.78
CA GLY A 28 -5.22 3.25 -3.64
C GLY A 28 -5.27 4.04 -2.34
N THR A 29 -6.24 4.95 -2.26
CA THR A 29 -6.60 5.63 -1.02
C THR A 29 -8.12 5.63 -0.73
N PRO A 30 -8.85 4.51 -0.93
CA PRO A 30 -10.28 4.47 -0.66
C PRO A 30 -10.56 4.68 0.83
N GLY A 31 -11.64 5.41 1.16
CA GLY A 31 -12.11 5.56 2.54
C GLY A 31 -11.13 6.23 3.51
N GLY A 32 -10.13 6.97 3.00
CA GLY A 32 -9.16 7.67 3.84
C GLY A 32 -8.03 6.80 4.42
N VAL A 33 -7.80 5.61 3.85
CA VAL A 33 -6.67 4.72 4.20
C VAL A 33 -5.84 4.40 2.96
N LEU A 34 -4.53 4.16 3.12
CA LEU A 34 -3.69 3.70 2.03
C LEU A 34 -4.00 2.21 1.78
N VAL A 35 -4.17 1.83 0.53
CA VAL A 35 -4.40 0.43 0.14
C VAL A 35 -3.32 0.02 -0.83
N VAL A 36 -2.67 -1.12 -0.56
CA VAL A 36 -1.68 -1.73 -1.45
C VAL A 36 -2.32 -2.95 -2.08
N TYR A 37 -2.41 -2.94 -3.41
CA TYR A 37 -2.97 -4.05 -4.18
C TYR A 37 -1.84 -5.01 -4.55
N LEU A 38 -2.00 -6.29 -4.22
CA LEU A 38 -1.06 -7.35 -4.54
C LEU A 38 -1.61 -8.21 -5.67
N GLU A 39 -0.73 -8.75 -6.51
CA GLU A 39 -1.07 -9.74 -7.52
C GLU A 39 -1.64 -11.02 -6.88
N ASN A 40 -1.08 -11.43 -5.75
CA ASN A 40 -1.51 -12.58 -4.95
C ASN A 40 -1.25 -12.34 -3.46
N ASP A 41 -2.08 -12.91 -2.58
CA ASP A 41 -1.91 -12.84 -1.13
C ASP A 41 -0.83 -13.82 -0.65
N SER A 42 0.43 -13.46 -0.86
CA SER A 42 1.58 -14.20 -0.33
C SER A 42 2.08 -13.57 0.97
N ALA A 43 2.31 -14.40 1.98
CA ALA A 43 2.92 -13.95 3.24
C ALA A 43 4.32 -13.33 3.04
N ALA A 44 5.07 -13.78 2.04
CA ALA A 44 6.36 -13.18 1.67
C ALA A 44 6.18 -11.76 1.14
N LEU A 45 5.24 -11.59 0.21
CA LEU A 45 4.94 -10.29 -0.40
C LEU A 45 4.39 -9.29 0.61
N ARG A 46 3.51 -9.75 1.53
CA ARG A 46 3.07 -8.93 2.67
C ARG A 46 4.23 -8.43 3.52
N ARG A 47 5.22 -9.30 3.80
CA ARG A 47 6.41 -8.92 4.60
C ARG A 47 7.28 -7.91 3.88
N GLU A 48 7.46 -8.04 2.57
CA GLU A 48 8.24 -7.08 1.78
C GLU A 48 7.58 -5.70 1.74
N VAL A 49 6.27 -5.66 1.51
CA VAL A 49 5.49 -4.42 1.56
C VAL A 49 5.54 -3.79 2.95
N ASP A 50 5.36 -4.60 4.00
CA ASP A 50 5.44 -4.11 5.38
C ASP A 50 6.83 -3.53 5.71
N ALA A 51 7.91 -4.21 5.30
CA ALA A 51 9.27 -3.72 5.48
C ALA A 51 9.51 -2.39 4.75
N ALA A 52 8.98 -2.23 3.54
CA ALA A 52 9.06 -0.98 2.78
C ALA A 52 8.29 0.15 3.47
N LEU A 53 7.11 -0.13 4.01
CA LEU A 53 6.30 0.85 4.75
C LEU A 53 6.97 1.30 6.04
N ARG A 54 7.54 0.35 6.81
CA ARG A 54 8.30 0.64 8.02
C ARG A 54 9.53 1.50 7.75
N ALA A 55 10.25 1.23 6.65
CA ALA A 55 11.41 2.03 6.25
C ALA A 55 11.06 3.49 5.97
N GLU A 56 9.81 3.75 5.56
CA GLU A 56 9.28 5.08 5.25
C GLU A 56 8.55 5.72 6.46
N GLY A 57 8.58 5.07 7.63
CA GLY A 57 7.97 5.54 8.87
C GLY A 57 6.43 5.52 8.85
N VAL A 58 5.83 4.66 8.04
CA VAL A 58 4.36 4.57 7.91
C VAL A 58 3.81 3.63 8.99
N PRO A 59 2.85 4.07 9.83
CA PRO A 59 2.21 3.20 10.81
C PRO A 59 1.35 2.12 10.14
N GLU A 60 1.42 0.88 10.61
CA GLU A 60 0.64 -0.28 10.11
C GLU A 60 -0.88 -0.02 10.08
N THR A 61 -1.39 0.85 10.95
CA THR A 61 -2.81 1.24 11.06
C THR A 61 -3.36 2.02 9.87
N HIS A 62 -2.53 2.43 8.92
CA HIS A 62 -2.96 3.19 7.74
C HIS A 62 -3.00 2.37 6.45
N VAL A 63 -2.68 1.07 6.50
CA VAL A 63 -2.47 0.26 5.28
C VAL A 63 -3.32 -0.99 5.24
N VAL A 64 -4.12 -1.14 4.19
CA VAL A 64 -4.82 -2.40 3.87
C VAL A 64 -4.12 -3.06 2.69
N VAL A 65 -3.70 -4.31 2.87
CA VAL A 65 -3.09 -5.12 1.81
C VAL A 65 -4.14 -6.11 1.30
N THR A 66 -4.52 -5.99 0.03
CA THR A 66 -5.58 -6.83 -0.57
C THR A 66 -5.09 -7.48 -1.86
N GLU A 67 -5.57 -8.68 -2.15
CA GLU A 67 -5.45 -9.24 -3.50
C GLU A 67 -6.10 -8.31 -4.51
N GLY A 68 -5.56 -8.28 -5.73
CA GLY A 68 -6.03 -7.46 -6.83
C GLY A 68 -7.55 -7.59 -6.95
N PHE A 69 -8.22 -6.43 -6.96
CA PHE A 69 -9.66 -6.37 -7.16
C PHE A 69 -9.98 -6.98 -8.54
N LYS A 70 -10.39 -8.25 -8.59
CA LYS A 70 -11.12 -8.77 -9.74
C LYS A 70 -12.49 -8.14 -9.70
N ALA A 71 -12.71 -7.10 -10.51
CA ALA A 71 -14.06 -6.70 -10.86
C ALA A 71 -14.75 -7.93 -11.47
N GLN A 72 -15.71 -8.51 -10.75
CA GLN A 72 -16.68 -9.45 -11.30
C GLN A 72 -17.70 -8.71 -12.15
#